data_AF-A0A0C2ZAB8-F1
#
_entry.id   AF-A0A0C2ZAB8-F1
#
_cell.length_a   1.000
_cell.length_b   1.000
_cell.length_c   1.000
_cell.angle_alpha   90.00
_cell.angle_beta   90.00
_cell.angle_gamma   90.00
#
_symmetry.space_group_name_H-M   'P 1'
#
loop_
_entity.id
_entity.type
_entity.pdbx_description
1 polymer ?
#
loop_
_entity_poly.entity_id
_entity_poly.type
_entity_poly.pdbx_seq_one_letter_code
_entity_poly.pdbx_strand_id
1 'polypeptide(L)'
;MVKTLLLTTIIGTNLTAQTALFSTLLQKNCLNCHTQQQIPNELIYRRYLVKYSTHKAIKQTLLDYLKNPKKENSIMPTPFFLKFPQKKAMDLNETELNKNIDEFLDYFDIRKKLVLP
;
A
#
# COMPACT_ATOMS: atom_id res chain seq x y z
N MET A 1 60.78 -4.10 4.06
CA MET A 1 60.55 -3.01 3.08
C MET A 1 59.53 -3.47 2.07
N VAL A 2 58.37 -2.78 2.01
CA VAL A 2 57.55 -2.48 0.81
C VAL A 2 56.98 -3.73 0.08
N LYS A 3 55.66 -3.93 -0.11
CA LYS A 3 54.56 -3.00 -0.36
C LYS A 3 53.24 -3.70 -0.08
N THR A 4 52.36 -3.01 0.62
CA THR A 4 50.93 -3.26 0.79
C THR A 4 50.27 -3.54 -0.56
N LEU A 5 49.55 -4.66 -0.71
CA LEU A 5 48.60 -4.85 -1.80
C LEU A 5 47.18 -4.82 -1.22
N LEU A 6 46.66 -3.60 -1.14
CA LEU A 6 45.28 -3.28 -0.83
C LEU A 6 44.51 -3.42 -2.15
N LEU A 7 43.84 -4.54 -2.38
CA LEU A 7 42.85 -4.66 -3.45
C LEU A 7 41.46 -4.44 -2.86
N THR A 8 41.02 -3.18 -2.97
CA THR A 8 39.65 -2.75 -2.72
C THR A 8 38.74 -3.34 -3.80
N THR A 9 38.04 -4.43 -3.50
CA THR A 9 36.88 -4.84 -4.29
C THR A 9 35.74 -3.87 -4.01
N ILE A 10 35.50 -3.00 -5.00
CA ILE A 10 34.42 -2.01 -5.03
C ILE A 10 33.09 -2.74 -4.91
N ILE A 11 32.42 -2.54 -3.78
CA ILE A 11 31.08 -3.05 -3.51
C ILE A 11 30.11 -2.28 -4.41
N GLY A 12 29.57 -2.95 -5.44
CA GLY A 12 28.43 -2.46 -6.20
C GLY A 12 27.18 -2.42 -5.33
N THR A 13 26.94 -1.31 -4.64
CA THR A 13 25.69 -1.03 -3.90
C THR A 13 24.89 0.05 -4.62
N ASN A 14 24.23 -0.32 -5.71
CA ASN A 14 23.30 0.57 -6.39
C ASN A 14 21.96 -0.14 -6.60
N LEU A 15 21.19 -0.44 -5.53
CA LEU A 15 19.72 -0.65 -5.66
C LEU A 15 18.87 -0.69 -4.37
N THR A 16 19.29 -0.12 -3.23
CA THR A 16 18.48 -0.22 -1.98
C THR A 16 17.77 1.06 -1.53
N ALA A 17 18.02 2.20 -2.19
CA ALA A 17 17.42 3.47 -1.76
C ALA A 17 15.93 3.60 -2.12
N GLN A 18 15.52 3.10 -3.29
CA GLN A 18 14.15 3.30 -3.78
C GLN A 18 13.14 2.48 -2.99
N THR A 19 13.44 1.21 -2.72
CA THR A 19 12.57 0.31 -1.93
C THR A 19 12.38 0.80 -0.49
N ALA A 20 13.43 1.36 0.12
CA ALA A 20 13.35 1.96 1.46
C ALA A 20 12.46 3.22 1.45
N LEU A 21 12.58 4.09 0.45
CA LEU A 21 11.72 5.27 0.33
C LEU A 21 10.24 4.89 0.12
N PHE A 22 9.96 3.92 -0.77
CA PHE A 22 8.60 3.43 -1.02
C PHE A 22 7.94 2.85 0.25
N SER A 23 8.68 2.05 1.03
CA SER A 23 8.13 1.52 2.27
C SER A 23 7.85 2.61 3.30
N THR A 24 8.68 3.67 3.37
CA THR A 24 8.46 4.76 4.34
C THR A 24 7.21 5.59 4.05
N LEU A 25 6.91 5.88 2.78
CA LEU A 25 5.71 6.64 2.39
C LEU A 25 4.44 5.82 2.60
N LEU A 26 4.42 4.57 2.13
CA LEU A 26 3.31 3.65 2.38
C LEU A 26 3.05 3.48 3.89
N GLN A 27 4.13 3.33 4.66
CA GLN A 27 4.05 3.21 6.12
C GLN A 27 3.43 4.45 6.74
N LYS A 28 3.94 5.64 6.36
CA LYS A 28 3.48 6.93 6.90
C LYS A 28 2.03 7.25 6.50
N ASN A 29 1.70 7.08 5.22
CA ASN A 29 0.47 7.59 4.63
C ASN A 29 -0.70 6.62 4.78
N CYS A 30 -0.44 5.31 4.88
CA CYS A 30 -1.49 4.29 4.92
C CYS A 30 -1.39 3.41 6.17
N LEU A 31 -0.23 2.76 6.38
CA LEU A 31 -0.16 1.65 7.33
C LEU A 31 -0.10 2.11 8.80
N ASN A 32 0.34 3.32 9.10
CA ASN A 32 0.43 3.84 10.47
C ASN A 32 -0.93 3.74 11.19
N CYS A 33 -1.95 4.43 10.66
CA CYS A 33 -3.29 4.39 11.23
C CYS A 33 -3.92 2.99 11.11
N HIS A 34 -3.72 2.30 9.98
CA HIS A 34 -4.35 1.00 9.78
C HIS A 34 -3.80 -0.07 10.73
N THR A 35 -2.52 0.00 11.09
CA THR A 35 -1.89 -0.90 12.05
C THR A 35 -2.35 -0.58 13.47
N GLN A 36 -2.33 0.71 13.84
CA GLN A 36 -2.78 1.16 15.17
C GLN A 36 -4.25 0.79 15.44
N GLN A 37 -5.11 0.95 14.43
CA GLN A 37 -6.53 0.63 14.52
C GLN A 37 -6.81 -0.87 14.30
N GLN A 38 -5.79 -1.68 13.99
CA GLN A 38 -5.93 -3.10 13.69
C GLN A 38 -6.94 -3.37 12.56
N ILE A 39 -6.90 -2.56 11.51
CA ILE A 39 -7.69 -2.74 10.30
C ILE A 39 -7.19 -3.99 9.57
N PRO A 40 -8.06 -4.97 9.26
CA PRO A 40 -7.64 -6.21 8.61
C PRO A 40 -7.43 -6.00 7.09
N ASN A 41 -6.37 -5.30 6.71
CA ASN A 41 -6.11 -4.87 5.34
C ASN A 41 -6.10 -6.03 4.32
N GLU A 42 -5.54 -7.19 4.68
CA GLU A 42 -5.52 -8.34 3.77
C GLU A 42 -6.93 -8.84 3.45
N LEU A 43 -7.81 -8.89 4.45
CA LEU A 43 -9.21 -9.29 4.25
C LEU A 43 -9.98 -8.24 3.42
N ILE A 44 -9.72 -6.96 3.68
CA ILE A 44 -10.32 -5.87 2.90
C ILE A 44 -9.86 -5.93 1.45
N TYR A 45 -8.56 -6.09 1.21
CA TYR A 45 -7.99 -6.25 -0.13
C TYR A 45 -8.62 -7.44 -0.86
N ARG A 46 -8.74 -8.61 -0.22
CA ARG A 46 -9.41 -9.78 -0.79
C ARG A 46 -10.86 -9.48 -1.17
N ARG A 47 -11.60 -8.73 -0.34
CA ARG A 47 -12.97 -8.31 -0.66
C ARG A 47 -13.02 -7.44 -1.92
N TYR A 48 -12.11 -6.47 -2.05
CA TYR A 48 -11.97 -5.66 -3.27
C TYR A 48 -11.63 -6.53 -4.48
N LEU A 49 -10.71 -7.48 -4.33
CA LEU A 49 -10.32 -8.39 -5.39
C LEU A 49 -11.48 -9.26 -5.86
N VAL A 50 -12.26 -9.84 -4.95
CA VAL A 50 -13.45 -10.64 -5.28
C VAL A 50 -14.50 -9.81 -6.00
N LYS A 51 -14.71 -8.55 -5.60
CA LYS A 51 -15.76 -7.69 -6.18
C LYS A 51 -15.40 -7.09 -7.54
N TYR A 52 -14.14 -6.72 -7.75
CA TYR A 52 -13.72 -5.92 -8.90
C TYR A 52 -12.70 -6.60 -9.82
N SER A 53 -12.14 -7.73 -9.41
CA SER A 53 -11.28 -8.65 -10.18
C SER A 53 -9.96 -8.10 -10.72
N THR A 54 -9.80 -6.79 -10.90
CA THR A 54 -8.61 -6.16 -11.50
C THR A 54 -8.09 -5.02 -10.65
N HIS A 55 -6.77 -4.84 -10.63
CA HIS A 55 -6.13 -3.71 -9.93
C HIS A 55 -6.66 -2.35 -10.41
N LYS A 56 -6.91 -2.20 -11.72
CA LYS A 56 -7.47 -0.97 -12.30
C LYS A 56 -8.84 -0.63 -11.70
N ALA A 57 -9.75 -1.60 -11.63
CA ALA A 57 -11.08 -1.38 -11.08
C ALA A 57 -11.06 -1.15 -9.56
N ILE A 58 -10.19 -1.85 -8.83
CA ILE A 58 -9.98 -1.62 -7.39
C ILE A 58 -9.46 -0.20 -7.15
N LYS A 59 -8.43 0.22 -7.90
CA LYS A 59 -7.84 1.56 -7.82
C LYS A 59 -8.87 2.65 -8.05
N GLN A 60 -9.68 2.54 -9.10
CA GLN A 60 -10.73 3.51 -9.39
C GLN A 60 -11.73 3.60 -8.23
N THR A 61 -12.18 2.46 -7.71
CA THR A 61 -13.12 2.44 -6.58
C THR A 61 -12.52 3.06 -5.31
N LEU A 62 -11.24 2.78 -5.02
CA LEU A 62 -10.53 3.38 -3.88
C LEU A 62 -10.37 4.89 -4.05
N LEU A 63 -10.04 5.37 -5.25
CA LEU A 63 -9.97 6.80 -5.55
C LEU A 63 -11.32 7.49 -5.27
N ASP A 64 -12.40 6.94 -5.80
CA ASP A 64 -13.75 7.51 -5.64
C ASP A 64 -14.16 7.54 -4.16
N TYR A 65 -13.89 6.46 -3.42
CA TYR A 65 -14.16 6.40 -1.99
C TYR A 65 -13.29 7.38 -1.19
N LEU A 66 -11.99 7.49 -1.48
CA LEU A 66 -11.09 8.36 -0.72
C LEU A 66 -11.35 9.86 -0.98
N LYS A 67 -11.85 10.23 -2.17
CA LYS A 67 -12.30 11.60 -2.49
C LYS A 67 -13.61 11.95 -1.79
N ASN A 68 -14.53 11.01 -1.64
CA ASN A 68 -15.84 11.25 -1.02
C ASN A 68 -16.30 10.06 -0.15
N PRO A 69 -15.68 9.83 1.02
CA PRO A 69 -15.93 8.63 1.79
C PRO A 69 -17.28 8.68 2.49
N LYS A 70 -18.18 7.80 2.08
CA LYS A 70 -19.51 7.60 2.68
C LYS A 70 -19.73 6.12 3.00
N LYS A 71 -20.66 5.80 3.90
CA LYS A 71 -20.92 4.39 4.23
C LYS A 71 -21.54 3.67 3.03
N GLU A 72 -22.37 4.39 2.27
CA GLU A 72 -23.15 3.86 1.15
C GLU A 72 -22.29 3.56 -0.08
N ASN A 73 -21.15 4.23 -0.23
CA ASN A 73 -20.18 3.97 -1.31
C ASN A 73 -18.95 3.19 -0.84
N SER A 74 -18.96 2.68 0.38
CA SER A 74 -17.93 1.77 0.86
C SER A 74 -18.22 0.33 0.43
N ILE A 75 -17.18 -0.47 0.22
CA ILE A 75 -17.31 -1.92 0.09
C ILE A 75 -17.51 -2.61 1.46
N MET A 76 -17.30 -1.88 2.56
CA MET A 76 -17.42 -2.41 3.91
C MET A 76 -18.89 -2.48 4.34
N PRO A 77 -19.31 -3.58 4.99
CA PRO A 77 -20.68 -3.70 5.49
C PRO A 77 -20.90 -2.76 6.69
N THR A 78 -22.13 -2.35 6.96
CA THR A 78 -22.48 -1.42 8.05
C THR A 78 -21.85 -1.76 9.41
N PRO A 79 -21.80 -3.04 9.86
CA PRO A 79 -21.17 -3.40 11.13
C PRO A 79 -19.67 -3.07 11.22
N PHE A 80 -18.96 -2.96 10.08
CA PHE A 80 -17.56 -2.55 10.06
C PHE A 80 -17.36 -1.18 10.71
N PHE A 81 -18.31 -0.27 10.47
CA PHE A 81 -18.27 1.10 10.99
C PHE A 81 -18.67 1.22 12.47
N LEU A 82 -19.06 0.11 13.11
CA LEU A 82 -19.20 0.05 14.58
C LEU A 82 -17.84 -0.06 15.27
N LYS A 83 -16.85 -0.63 14.58
CA LYS A 83 -15.49 -0.85 15.12
C LYS A 83 -14.47 0.14 14.56
N PHE A 84 -14.57 0.48 13.28
CA PHE A 84 -13.59 1.34 12.62
C PHE A 84 -14.24 2.68 12.25
N PRO A 85 -13.54 3.81 12.49
CA PRO A 85 -14.08 5.11 12.16
C PRO A 85 -14.26 5.26 10.65
N GLN A 86 -15.31 5.97 10.23
CA GLN A 86 -15.47 6.35 8.84
C GLN A 86 -14.29 7.23 8.41
N LYS A 87 -13.73 6.93 7.25
CA LYS A 87 -12.61 7.70 6.69
C LYS A 87 -13.07 9.12 6.38
N LYS A 88 -12.25 10.12 6.70
CA LYS A 88 -12.42 11.51 6.22
C LYS A 88 -11.90 11.64 4.79
N ALA A 89 -12.46 12.54 3.99
CA ALA A 89 -11.97 12.82 2.65
C ALA A 89 -10.46 13.10 2.65
N MET A 90 -9.75 12.59 1.63
CA MET A 90 -8.33 12.86 1.46
C MET A 90 -8.12 14.22 0.83
N ASP A 91 -7.30 15.05 1.47
CA ASP A 91 -6.82 16.32 0.95
C ASP A 91 -5.41 16.15 0.38
N LEU A 92 -5.32 15.39 -0.71
CA LEU A 92 -4.08 15.18 -1.46
C LEU A 92 -4.35 15.52 -2.92
N ASN A 93 -3.33 16.02 -3.62
CA ASN A 93 -3.43 16.15 -5.08
C ASN A 93 -3.62 14.77 -5.71
N GLU A 94 -4.26 14.76 -6.89
CA GLU A 94 -4.67 13.52 -7.54
C GLU A 94 -3.48 12.59 -7.86
N THR A 95 -2.35 13.13 -8.28
CA THR A 95 -1.14 12.35 -8.60
C THR A 95 -0.61 11.61 -7.38
N GLU A 96 -0.52 12.29 -6.24
CA GLU A 96 -0.06 11.72 -4.98
C GLU A 96 -1.03 10.67 -4.45
N LEU A 97 -2.34 10.94 -4.53
CA LEU A 97 -3.35 9.97 -4.12
C LEU A 97 -3.29 8.69 -4.98
N ASN A 98 -3.13 8.84 -6.29
CA ASN A 98 -2.96 7.71 -7.22
C ASN A 98 -1.74 6.85 -6.84
N LYS A 99 -0.60 7.51 -6.60
CA LYS A 99 0.65 6.83 -6.23
C LYS A 99 0.52 6.05 -4.92
N ASN A 100 -0.07 6.66 -3.88
CA ASN A 100 -0.28 5.99 -2.60
C ASN A 100 -1.19 4.74 -2.74
N ILE A 101 -2.23 4.82 -3.58
CA ILE A 101 -3.12 3.67 -3.83
C ILE A 101 -2.37 2.56 -4.57
N ASP A 102 -1.57 2.90 -5.58
CA ASP A 102 -0.75 1.91 -6.30
C ASP A 102 0.19 1.18 -5.33
N GLU A 103 0.89 1.91 -4.46
CA GLU A 103 1.77 1.33 -3.44
C GLU A 103 1.02 0.42 -2.48
N PHE A 104 -0.18 0.81 -2.03
CA PHE A 104 -1.02 -0.01 -1.18
C PHE A 104 -1.46 -1.31 -1.88
N LEU A 105 -1.93 -1.22 -3.12
CA LEU A 105 -2.39 -2.39 -3.88
C LEU A 105 -1.25 -3.35 -4.20
N ASP A 106 -0.07 -2.81 -4.49
CA ASP A 106 1.15 -3.58 -4.74
C ASP A 106 1.60 -4.35 -3.50
N TYR A 107 1.57 -3.70 -2.33
CA TYR A 107 1.93 -4.31 -1.05
C TYR A 107 1.01 -5.48 -0.66
N PHE A 108 -0.30 -5.35 -0.92
CA PHE A 108 -1.27 -6.40 -0.60
C PHE A 108 -1.53 -7.39 -1.75
N ASP A 109 -0.83 -7.26 -2.88
CA ASP A 109 -1.06 -8.11 -4.05
C ASP A 109 -0.79 -9.59 -3.73
N ILE A 110 -1.88 -10.37 -3.71
CA ILE A 110 -1.80 -11.80 -3.41
C ILE A 110 -0.97 -12.54 -4.45
N ARG A 111 -0.88 -12.06 -5.70
CA ARG A 111 -0.14 -12.73 -6.77
C ARG A 111 1.35 -12.77 -6.50
N LYS A 112 1.88 -11.78 -5.76
CA LYS A 112 3.27 -11.75 -5.31
C LYS A 112 3.55 -12.71 -4.15
N LYS A 113 2.50 -13.21 -3.50
CA LYS A 113 2.55 -14.15 -2.38
C LYS A 113 2.26 -15.60 -2.82
N LEU A 114 1.88 -15.81 -4.08
CA LEU A 114 1.67 -17.14 -4.64
C LEU A 114 3.02 -17.70 -5.09
N VAL A 115 3.54 -18.68 -4.33
CA VAL A 115 4.59 -19.57 -4.81
C VAL A 115 3.90 -20.82 -5.33
N LEU A 116 3.96 -21.05 -6.64
CA LEU A 116 3.55 -22.33 -7.20
C LEU A 116 4.71 -23.32 -6.95
N PRO A 117 4.45 -24.47 -6.31
CA PRO A 117 5.45 -25.52 -6.15
C PRO A 117 5.88 -26.12 -7.50
#